data_AF-A0A820N3M9-F1
#
_entry.id   AF-A0A820N3M9-F1
#
_cell.length_a   1.000
_cell.length_b   1.000
_cell.length_c   1.000
_cell.angle_alpha   90.00
_cell.angle_beta   90.00
_cell.angle_gamma   90.00
#
_symmetry.space_group_name_H-M   'P 1'
#
loop_
_entity.id
_entity.type
_entity.pdbx_description
1 polymer ?
#
loop_
_entity_poly.entity_id
_entity_poly.type
_entity_poly.pdbx_seq_one_letter_code
_entity_poly.pdbx_strand_id
1 'polypeptide(L)'
;MAKSSSKSLTEDSLNVIERKAINPNGHLGCLYDGIRDQIIDETSANVQGQWLPASTPPQCEILNSIVDPNFNVLQFIGVEPQLRLSLLLKLLKRTGMAKILNHSQPID
;
A
#
# COMPACT_ATOMS: atom_id res chain seq x y z
N MET A 1 -27.67 17.92 -39.97
CA MET A 1 -27.32 18.23 -38.57
C MET A 1 -27.32 16.93 -37.78
N ALA A 2 -26.16 16.30 -37.63
CA ALA A 2 -26.02 15.06 -36.86
C ALA A 2 -25.82 15.41 -35.38
N LYS A 3 -26.76 14.98 -34.53
CA LYS A 3 -26.64 15.10 -33.07
C LYS A 3 -25.56 14.13 -32.60
N SER A 4 -24.39 14.66 -32.22
CA SER A 4 -23.37 13.91 -31.50
C SER A 4 -23.93 13.58 -30.12
N SER A 5 -24.30 12.31 -29.92
CA SER A 5 -24.72 11.78 -28.63
C SER A 5 -23.45 11.52 -27.83
N SER A 6 -23.07 12.50 -27.01
CA SER A 6 -22.06 12.34 -25.96
C SER A 6 -22.59 11.31 -24.95
N LYS A 7 -22.23 10.05 -25.14
CA LYS A 7 -22.41 9.03 -24.10
C LYS A 7 -21.58 9.48 -22.90
N SER A 8 -22.25 9.93 -21.84
CA SER A 8 -21.62 10.05 -20.53
C SER A 8 -21.09 8.67 -20.18
N LEU A 9 -19.77 8.55 -20.05
CA LEU A 9 -19.14 7.40 -19.43
C LEU A 9 -19.72 7.35 -18.01
N THR A 10 -20.65 6.42 -17.81
CA THR A 10 -21.17 6.10 -16.49
C THR A 10 -19.98 5.79 -15.59
N GLU A 11 -20.03 6.31 -14.37
CA GLU A 11 -19.14 5.96 -13.28
C GLU A 11 -19.09 4.44 -13.13
N ASP A 12 -18.18 3.80 -13.86
CA ASP A 12 -17.57 2.58 -13.37
C ASP A 12 -17.00 3.00 -12.03
N SER A 13 -17.65 2.53 -10.98
CA SER A 13 -17.18 2.63 -9.61
C SER A 13 -15.81 1.99 -9.60
N LEU A 14 -14.79 2.81 -9.85
CA LEU A 14 -13.39 2.44 -9.73
C LEU A 14 -13.29 1.90 -8.31
N ASN A 15 -13.15 0.58 -8.18
CA ASN A 15 -12.90 -0.06 -6.91
C ASN A 15 -11.53 0.41 -6.44
N VAL A 16 -11.51 1.58 -5.79
CA VAL A 16 -10.31 2.16 -5.20
C VAL A 16 -9.98 1.28 -4.01
N ILE A 17 -8.89 0.53 -4.12
CA ILE A 17 -8.36 -0.26 -3.02
C ILE A 17 -7.32 0.63 -2.33
N GLU A 18 -7.66 1.13 -1.15
CA GLU A 18 -6.68 1.79 -0.29
C GLU A 18 -5.65 0.75 0.17
N ARG A 19 -4.37 1.05 -0.05
CA ARG A 19 -3.25 0.20 0.37
C ARG A 19 -2.22 0.98 1.16
N LYS A 20 -1.81 0.43 2.29
CA LYS A 20 -0.74 0.96 3.17
C LYS A 20 0.64 0.45 2.79
N ALA A 21 0.72 -0.68 2.07
CA ALA A 21 1.99 -1.23 1.62
C ALA A 21 2.39 -0.67 0.25
N ILE A 22 3.54 -0.03 0.25
CA ILE A 22 4.11 0.62 -0.91
C ILE A 22 5.53 0.08 -0.99
N ASN A 23 5.80 -0.79 -1.96
CA ASN A 23 7.13 -0.95 -2.50
C ASN A 23 7.75 0.46 -2.60
N PRO A 24 8.82 0.77 -1.83
CA PRO A 24 9.28 2.15 -1.65
C PRO A 24 9.79 2.80 -2.93
N ASN A 25 9.98 2.00 -3.98
CA ASN A 25 10.40 2.46 -5.29
C ASN A 25 9.20 2.87 -6.17
N GLY A 26 7.96 2.61 -5.73
CA GLY A 26 6.75 2.90 -6.51
C GLY A 26 6.46 4.39 -6.57
N HIS A 27 6.00 4.85 -7.73
CA HIS A 27 5.54 6.22 -7.94
C HIS A 27 4.14 6.23 -8.57
N LEU A 28 3.52 7.41 -8.58
CA LEU A 28 2.23 7.59 -9.25
C LEU A 28 2.35 7.17 -10.72
N GLY A 29 1.36 6.42 -11.18
CA GLY A 29 1.30 5.90 -12.56
C GLY A 29 1.94 4.52 -12.77
N CYS A 30 2.70 3.98 -11.81
CA CYS A 30 3.21 2.61 -11.92
C CYS A 30 2.09 1.58 -12.03
N LEU A 31 2.27 0.58 -12.91
CA LEU A 31 1.50 -0.66 -12.86
C LEU A 31 2.06 -1.52 -11.73
N TYR A 32 1.18 -1.96 -10.82
CA TYR A 32 1.60 -2.58 -9.56
C TYR A 32 0.88 -3.90 -9.31
N ASP A 33 1.66 -4.94 -9.00
CA ASP A 33 1.15 -6.22 -8.49
C ASP A 33 1.03 -6.15 -6.98
N GLY A 34 -0.20 -6.01 -6.52
CA GLY A 34 -0.51 -5.91 -5.10
C GLY A 34 -0.42 -7.19 -4.29
N ILE A 35 -0.34 -8.36 -4.93
CA ILE A 35 -0.12 -9.63 -4.23
C ILE A 35 1.37 -9.78 -3.94
N ARG A 36 2.20 -9.37 -4.92
CA ARG A 36 3.65 -9.51 -4.87
C ARG A 36 4.40 -8.25 -4.40
N ASP A 37 3.68 -7.20 -4.03
CA ASP A 37 4.25 -5.90 -3.62
C ASP A 37 5.36 -5.41 -4.57
N GLN A 38 5.10 -5.50 -5.87
CA GLN A 38 6.09 -5.21 -6.90
C GLN A 38 5.53 -4.31 -8.00
N ILE A 39 6.40 -3.46 -8.53
CA ILE A 39 6.12 -2.68 -9.73
C ILE A 39 6.30 -3.63 -10.91
N ILE A 40 5.25 -3.77 -11.73
CA ILE A 40 5.27 -4.55 -12.97
C ILE A 40 5.79 -3.70 -14.12
N ASP A 41 5.34 -2.45 -14.18
CA ASP A 41 5.65 -1.52 -15.26
C ASP A 41 5.67 -0.08 -14.75
N GLU A 42 6.50 0.74 -15.39
CA GLU A 42 6.67 2.15 -15.07
C GLU A 42 6.18 2.99 -16.25
N THR A 43 5.33 3.96 -15.98
CA THR A 43 4.95 4.92 -17.01
C THR A 43 6.14 5.79 -17.37
N SER A 44 6.52 5.81 -18.65
CA SER A 44 7.56 6.68 -19.21
C SER A 44 7.19 8.17 -19.21
N ALA A 45 6.01 8.52 -18.70
CA ALA A 45 5.56 9.90 -18.61
C ALA A 45 6.40 10.64 -17.58
N ASN A 46 7.14 11.66 -18.03
CA ASN A 46 7.86 12.56 -17.14
C ASN A 46 6.83 13.49 -16.45
N VAL A 47 6.28 13.05 -15.33
CA VAL A 47 5.36 13.86 -14.53
C VAL A 47 6.20 14.83 -13.72
N GLN A 48 6.14 16.12 -14.05
CA GLN A 48 6.65 17.15 -13.17
C GLN A 48 5.75 17.24 -11.94
N GLY A 49 6.08 16.47 -10.91
CA GLY A 49 5.38 16.49 -9.64
C GLY A 49 5.59 17.83 -8.94
N GLN A 50 4.51 18.41 -8.44
CA GLN A 50 4.60 19.52 -7.49
C GLN A 50 4.59 18.94 -6.07
N TRP A 51 5.54 19.35 -5.24
CA TRP A 51 5.47 19.07 -3.82
C TRP A 51 4.27 19.81 -3.23
N LEU A 52 3.28 19.04 -2.76
CA LEU A 52 2.16 19.57 -2.00
C LEU A 52 2.48 19.44 -0.50
N PRO A 53 2.25 20.50 0.29
CA PRO A 53 2.36 20.38 1.74
C PRO A 53 1.34 19.35 2.23
N ALA A 54 1.73 18.55 3.23
CA ALA A 54 0.80 17.63 3.86
C ALA A 54 -0.41 18.41 4.39
N SER A 55 -1.61 18.00 3.99
CA SER A 55 -2.86 18.65 4.42
C SER A 55 -3.11 18.50 5.91
N THR A 56 -2.50 17.50 6.54
CA THR A 56 -2.52 17.24 7.98
C THR A 56 -1.14 16.73 8.43
N PRO A 57 -0.59 17.25 9.54
CA PRO A 57 0.63 16.69 10.11
C PRO A 57 0.38 15.26 10.60
N PRO A 58 1.33 14.33 10.41
CA PRO A 58 1.18 12.96 10.88
C PRO A 58 1.04 12.94 12.41
N GLN A 59 0.00 12.27 12.90
CA GLN A 59 -0.15 12.00 14.33
C GLN A 59 0.58 10.70 14.66
N CYS A 60 1.51 10.77 15.61
CA CYS A 60 2.24 9.61 16.12
C CYS A 60 1.73 9.26 17.51
N GLU A 61 1.29 8.02 17.69
CA GLU A 61 0.87 7.50 18.99
C GLU A 61 1.67 6.24 19.32
N ILE A 62 2.19 6.19 20.56
CA ILE A 62 2.79 4.97 21.10
C ILE A 62 1.66 4.17 21.74
N LEU A 63 1.34 3.04 21.10
CA LEU A 63 0.29 2.15 21.58
C LEU A 63 0.92 1.08 22.47
N ASN A 64 0.76 1.24 23.78
CA ASN A 64 1.15 0.25 24.77
C ASN A 64 0.15 -0.91 24.75
N SER A 65 0.43 -1.95 23.96
CA SER A 65 -0.35 -3.18 23.96
C SER A 65 0.30 -4.22 24.87
N ILE A 66 -0.53 -4.90 25.67
CA ILE A 66 -0.11 -6.13 26.34
C ILE A 66 0.11 -7.15 25.23
N VAL A 67 1.32 -7.69 25.14
CA VAL A 67 1.72 -8.62 24.06
C VAL A 67 1.00 -9.95 24.26
N ASP A 68 -0.20 -10.07 23.70
CA ASP A 68 -0.89 -11.34 23.52
C ASP A 68 -0.08 -12.18 22.50
N PRO A 69 0.28 -13.44 22.80
CA PRO A 69 0.92 -14.33 21.82
C PRO A 69 0.10 -14.51 20.52
N ASN A 70 -1.21 -14.22 20.54
CA ASN A 70 -2.07 -14.24 19.35
C ASN A 70 -2.20 -12.87 18.66
N PHE A 71 -1.46 -11.86 19.12
CA PHE A 71 -1.52 -10.52 18.55
C PHE A 71 -0.98 -10.51 17.11
N ASN A 72 -1.87 -10.21 16.17
CA ASN A 72 -1.50 -10.11 14.77
C ASN A 72 -0.92 -8.71 14.48
N VAL A 73 0.39 -8.57 14.69
CA VAL A 73 1.14 -7.34 14.44
C VAL A 73 0.89 -6.77 13.04
N LEU A 74 0.87 -7.63 12.01
CA LEU A 74 0.66 -7.18 10.63
C LEU A 74 -0.74 -6.59 10.42
N GLN A 75 -1.75 -7.18 11.05
CA GLN A 75 -3.11 -6.63 11.01
C GLN A 75 -3.17 -5.27 11.70
N PHE A 76 -2.50 -5.16 12.83
CA PHE A 76 -2.47 -3.95 13.64
C PHE A 76 -1.83 -2.77 12.90
N ILE A 77 -0.70 -2.97 12.21
CA ILE A 77 -0.09 -1.93 11.36
C ILE A 77 -0.87 -1.68 10.05
N GLY A 78 -1.99 -2.39 9.85
CA GLY A 78 -2.90 -2.20 8.72
C GLY A 78 -2.44 -2.82 7.41
N VAL A 79 -1.61 -3.86 7.44
CA VAL A 79 -1.26 -4.62 6.23
C VAL A 79 -2.47 -5.42 5.77
N GLU A 80 -2.76 -5.33 4.47
CA GLU A 80 -3.96 -5.91 3.86
C GLU A 80 -3.93 -7.46 3.97
N PRO A 81 -5.09 -8.13 4.09
CA PRO A 81 -5.16 -9.58 4.25
C PRO A 81 -4.37 -10.39 3.21
N GLN A 82 -4.45 -10.01 1.93
CA GLN A 82 -3.76 -10.72 0.84
C GLN A 82 -2.24 -10.56 0.94
N LEU A 83 -1.80 -9.37 1.35
CA LEU A 83 -0.38 -9.08 1.51
C LEU A 83 0.18 -9.75 2.77
N ARG A 84 -0.60 -9.80 3.85
CA ARG A 84 -0.28 -10.59 5.05
C ARG A 84 -0.04 -12.05 4.71
N LEU A 85 -0.95 -12.65 3.95
CA LEU A 85 -0.80 -14.03 3.50
C LEU A 85 0.48 -14.22 2.68
N SER A 86 0.75 -13.31 1.74
CA SER A 86 1.94 -13.37 0.89
C SER A 86 3.24 -13.23 1.69
N LEU A 87 3.27 -12.40 2.74
CA LEU A 87 4.39 -12.25 3.68
C LEU A 87 4.61 -13.51 4.53
N LEU A 88 3.54 -14.11 5.03
CA LEU A 88 3.58 -15.34 5.84
C LEU A 88 4.06 -16.54 5.02
N LEU A 89 3.62 -16.64 3.76
CA LEU A 89 4.04 -17.66 2.80
C LEU A 89 5.44 -17.42 2.22
N LYS A 90 6.14 -16.35 2.64
CA LYS A 90 7.48 -15.97 2.14
C LYS A 90 7.54 -15.78 0.61
N LEU A 91 6.43 -15.37 -0.01
CA LEU A 91 6.37 -15.02 -1.43
C LEU A 91 6.99 -13.65 -1.72
N LEU A 92 7.29 -12.90 -0.65
CA LEU A 92 7.74 -11.52 -0.66
C LEU A 92 9.03 -11.36 0.10
N LYS A 93 9.86 -10.43 -0.36
CA LYS A 93 10.98 -9.94 0.43
C LYS A 93 10.43 -9.13 1.60
N ARG A 94 10.77 -9.51 2.83
CA ARG A 94 10.39 -8.78 4.04
C ARG A 94 11.21 -7.48 4.13
N THR A 95 10.61 -6.35 3.79
CA THR A 95 11.21 -5.01 3.84
C THR A 95 10.40 -4.07 4.73
N GLY A 96 10.98 -2.94 5.13
CA GLY A 96 10.31 -1.95 5.99
C GLY A 96 9.70 -2.57 7.26
N MET A 97 8.43 -2.24 7.52
CA MET A 97 7.68 -2.76 8.68
C MET A 97 7.49 -4.27 8.67
N ALA A 98 7.47 -4.92 7.50
CA ALA A 98 7.32 -6.37 7.39
C ALA A 98 8.57 -7.14 7.90
N LYS A 99 9.71 -6.46 8.12
CA LYS A 99 10.88 -7.06 8.78
C LYS A 99 10.60 -7.51 10.21
N ILE A 100 9.57 -6.96 10.88
CA ILE A 100 9.20 -7.38 12.23
C ILE A 100 8.96 -8.89 12.34
N LEU A 101 8.54 -9.54 11.25
CA LEU A 101 8.34 -11.00 11.18
C LEU A 101 9.64 -11.82 11.22
N ASN A 102 10.80 -11.19 11.05
CA ASN A 102 12.11 -11.84 11.17
C ASN A 102 12.63 -11.84 12.60
N HIS A 103 12.06 -11.01 13.47
CA HIS A 103 12.55 -10.81 14.81
C HIS A 103 11.51 -11.34 15.80
N SER A 104 11.89 -12.37 16.55
CA SER A 104 11.05 -12.93 17.62
C SER A 104 11.01 -12.05 18.87
N GLN A 105 11.84 -11.00 18.91
CA GLN A 105 11.99 -10.05 20.00
C GLN A 105 12.20 -8.64 19.41
N PRO A 106 11.86 -7.56 20.15
CA PRO A 106 12.18 -6.20 19.72
C PRO A 106 13.69 -6.04 19.46
N ILE A 107 14.03 -5.28 18.44
CA ILE A 107 15.42 -4.94 18.11
C ILE A 107 15.77 -3.73 18.97
N ASP A 108 16.74 -3.90 19.89
CA ASP A 108 17.40 -2.80 20.60
C ASP A 108 18.31 -1.98 19.66
#